data_AF-A0A7S2HTU7-F1
#
_entry.id   AF-A0A7S2HTU7-F1
#
_cell.length_a   1.000
_cell.length_b   1.000
_cell.length_c   1.000
_cell.angle_alpha   90.00
_cell.angle_beta   90.00
_cell.angle_gamma   90.00
#
_symmetry.space_group_name_H-M   'P 1'
#
loop_
_entity.id
_entity.type
_entity.pdbx_description
1 polymer ?
#
loop_
_entity_poly.entity_id
_entity_poly.type
_entity_poly.pdbx_seq_one_letter_code
_entity_poly.pdbx_strand_id
1 'polypeptide(L)'
;MVSLAGQPGDEPLRSAADIVLELPSGDGLAATYGRMQLDGQLSRVQQEMAALFSAAERHLEAGSVEEAQELAIEAVEKTRADGGGFGEADSFRLVIQCFTYQEKHTFALVMAEEELGAFQKAGNILGQAKMLLSMAEVSLARR
;
A
#
# COMPACT_ATOMS: atom_id res chain seq x y z
N MET A 1 -52.78 30.73 10.14
CA MET A 1 -52.54 30.30 11.53
C MET A 1 -52.08 28.84 11.48
N VAL A 2 -50.82 28.62 11.85
CA VAL A 2 -50.22 27.42 12.51
C VAL A 2 -50.48 26.06 11.80
N SER A 3 -49.53 25.48 11.03
CA SER A 3 -48.25 24.83 11.39
C SER A 3 -48.36 23.61 12.32
N LEU A 4 -47.45 22.65 12.11
CA LEU A 4 -47.08 21.45 12.89
C LEU A 4 -47.77 20.15 12.44
N ALA A 5 -47.09 19.02 12.21
CA ALA A 5 -45.68 18.69 12.14
C ALA A 5 -45.63 17.28 11.52
N GLY A 6 -45.02 17.15 10.33
CA GLY A 6 -44.60 15.83 9.84
C GLY A 6 -43.49 15.34 10.76
N GLN A 7 -43.73 14.25 11.48
CA GLN A 7 -42.82 13.73 12.49
C GLN A 7 -41.44 13.41 11.86
N PRO A 8 -40.33 13.91 12.42
CA PRO A 8 -39.00 13.42 12.07
C PRO A 8 -38.80 12.11 12.84
N GLY A 9 -38.95 10.98 12.17
CA GLY A 9 -38.87 9.68 12.85
C GLY A 9 -38.74 8.45 11.97
N ASP A 10 -39.03 8.54 10.67
CA ASP A 10 -39.02 7.37 9.76
C ASP A 10 -37.88 7.41 8.73
N GLU A 11 -36.72 7.97 9.09
CA GLU A 11 -35.49 7.50 8.44
C GLU A 11 -35.08 6.22 9.17
N PRO A 12 -35.07 5.04 8.50
CA PRO A 12 -34.52 3.85 9.12
C PRO A 12 -33.09 4.18 9.49
N LEU A 13 -32.79 4.14 10.79
CA LEU A 13 -31.43 4.14 11.31
C LEU A 13 -30.67 3.12 10.48
N ARG A 14 -29.79 3.59 9.58
CA ARG A 14 -28.89 2.72 8.82
C ARG A 14 -28.25 1.81 9.86
N SER A 15 -28.59 0.53 9.78
CA SER A 15 -28.13 -0.47 10.72
C SER A 15 -26.63 -0.34 10.82
N ALA A 16 -26.09 -0.22 12.03
CA ALA A 16 -24.64 -0.25 12.25
C ALA A 16 -23.99 -1.54 11.71
N ALA A 17 -24.80 -2.53 11.30
CA ALA A 17 -24.37 -3.75 10.61
C ALA A 17 -23.93 -3.54 9.15
N ASP A 18 -24.26 -2.41 8.50
CA ASP A 18 -23.88 -2.13 7.10
C ASP A 18 -22.65 -1.22 6.99
N ILE A 19 -22.03 -0.83 8.11
CA ILE A 19 -20.61 -0.48 8.07
C ILE A 19 -19.87 -1.81 8.01
N VAL A 20 -19.85 -2.40 6.81
CA VAL A 20 -18.80 -3.34 6.46
C VAL A 20 -17.53 -2.54 6.58
N LEU A 21 -16.89 -2.65 7.74
CA LEU A 21 -15.49 -2.30 7.88
C LEU A 21 -14.78 -3.32 6.99
N GLU A 22 -14.67 -3.03 5.69
CA GLU A 22 -13.67 -3.66 4.83
C GLU A 22 -12.36 -3.29 5.47
N LEU A 23 -11.92 -4.12 6.42
CA LEU A 23 -10.56 -4.09 6.92
C LEU A 23 -9.72 -4.27 5.66
N PRO A 24 -8.91 -3.26 5.28
CA PRO A 24 -8.14 -3.35 4.05
C PRO A 24 -7.31 -4.63 4.11
N SER A 25 -7.40 -5.44 3.06
CA SER A 25 -6.75 -6.73 2.92
C SER A 25 -5.26 -6.55 2.66
N GLY A 26 -4.54 -5.95 3.61
CA GLY A 26 -3.14 -5.56 3.48
C GLY A 26 -2.71 -4.77 4.69
N ASP A 27 -1.75 -3.85 4.54
CA ASP A 27 -1.40 -2.94 5.64
C ASP A 27 -2.17 -1.61 5.61
N GLY A 28 -3.14 -1.49 4.70
CA GLY A 28 -4.04 -0.34 4.60
C GLY A 28 -3.40 0.90 3.98
N LEU A 29 -2.26 0.75 3.32
CA LEU A 29 -1.58 1.87 2.67
C LEU A 29 -2.30 2.37 1.42
N ALA A 30 -2.92 1.50 0.61
CA ALA A 30 -3.74 1.96 -0.51
C ALA A 30 -4.86 2.92 -0.06
N ALA A 31 -5.57 2.59 1.02
CA ALA A 31 -6.59 3.46 1.59
C ALA A 31 -6.00 4.79 2.10
N THR A 32 -4.81 4.73 2.72
CA THR A 32 -4.11 5.92 3.21
C THR A 32 -3.71 6.84 2.07
N TYR A 33 -3.16 6.31 0.98
CA TYR A 33 -2.82 7.07 -0.19
C TYR A 33 -4.04 7.62 -0.93
N GLY A 34 -5.10 6.84 -1.05
CA GLY A 34 -6.37 7.31 -1.62
C GLY A 34 -6.92 8.53 -0.88
N ARG A 35 -6.83 8.55 0.45
CA ARG A 35 -7.18 9.74 1.26
C ARG A 35 -6.27 10.93 0.96
N MET A 36 -4.95 10.73 0.92
CA MET A 36 -4.01 11.81 0.62
C MET A 36 -4.21 12.40 -0.79
N GLN A 37 -4.61 11.58 -1.76
CA GLN A 37 -4.99 12.03 -3.11
C GLN A 37 -6.23 12.93 -3.07
N LEU A 38 -7.29 12.51 -2.36
CA LEU A 38 -8.53 13.27 -2.21
C LEU A 38 -8.32 14.62 -1.52
N ASP A 39 -7.44 14.65 -0.50
CA ASP A 39 -7.07 15.87 0.22
C ASP A 39 -6.17 16.82 -0.60
N GLY A 40 -5.76 16.42 -1.81
CA GLY A 40 -4.93 17.22 -2.71
C GLY A 40 -3.50 17.42 -2.21
N GLN A 41 -3.03 16.57 -1.28
CA GLN A 41 -1.73 16.71 -0.62
C GLN A 41 -0.57 16.14 -1.45
N LEU A 42 -0.87 15.39 -2.50
CA LEU A 42 0.12 14.69 -3.31
C LEU A 42 0.44 15.45 -4.59
N SER A 43 1.74 15.51 -4.92
CA SER A 43 2.20 15.94 -6.25
C SER A 43 1.66 14.99 -7.33
N ARG A 44 1.65 15.42 -8.59
CA ARG A 44 1.21 14.56 -9.69
C ARG A 44 1.95 13.21 -9.74
N VAL A 45 3.27 13.23 -9.48
CA VAL A 45 4.09 12.01 -9.45
C VAL A 45 3.71 11.11 -8.29
N GLN A 46 3.48 11.69 -7.11
CA GLN A 46 3.02 10.95 -5.93
C GLN A 46 1.61 10.38 -6.11
N GLN A 47 0.72 11.08 -6.83
CA GLN A 47 -0.60 10.57 -7.19
C GLN A 47 -0.49 9.37 -8.14
N GLU A 48 0.35 9.46 -9.17
CA GLU A 48 0.57 8.35 -10.11
C GLU A 48 1.15 7.13 -9.39
N MET A 49 2.16 7.32 -8.53
CA MET A 49 2.69 6.24 -7.69
C MET A 49 1.61 5.64 -6.79
N ALA A 50 0.86 6.48 -6.06
CA ALA A 50 -0.20 6.02 -5.17
C ALA A 50 -1.26 5.18 -5.90
N ALA A 51 -1.59 5.55 -7.14
CA ALA A 51 -2.50 4.80 -7.98
C ALA A 51 -1.92 3.43 -8.38
N LEU A 52 -0.63 3.39 -8.79
CA LEU A 52 0.07 2.15 -9.12
C LEU A 52 0.18 1.23 -7.90
N PHE A 53 0.60 1.77 -6.75
CA PHE A 53 0.68 1.03 -5.48
C PHE A 53 -0.66 0.41 -5.11
N SER A 54 -1.73 1.21 -5.17
CA SER A 54 -3.08 0.73 -4.82
C SER A 54 -3.59 -0.32 -5.80
N ALA A 55 -3.21 -0.23 -7.08
CA ALA A 55 -3.54 -1.25 -8.06
C ALA A 55 -2.74 -2.53 -7.83
N ALA A 56 -1.45 -2.43 -7.54
CA ALA A 56 -0.60 -3.56 -7.21
C ALA A 56 -1.10 -4.33 -5.99
N GLU A 57 -1.47 -3.63 -4.90
CA GLU A 57 -2.03 -4.26 -3.69
C GLU A 57 -3.31 -5.05 -4.02
N ARG A 58 -4.24 -4.45 -4.77
CA ARG A 58 -5.46 -5.14 -5.21
C ARG A 58 -5.19 -6.38 -6.08
N HIS A 59 -4.23 -6.30 -6.99
CA HIS A 59 -3.85 -7.45 -7.82
C HIS A 59 -3.23 -8.56 -6.96
N LEU A 60 -2.40 -8.20 -5.98
CA LEU A 60 -1.79 -9.16 -5.06
C LEU A 60 -2.85 -9.86 -4.21
N GLU A 61 -3.82 -9.10 -3.69
CA GLU A 61 -4.97 -9.62 -2.95
C GLU A 61 -5.85 -10.56 -3.80
N ALA A 62 -6.02 -10.24 -5.08
CA ALA A 62 -6.74 -11.07 -6.04
C ALA A 62 -5.95 -12.33 -6.46
N GLY A 63 -4.69 -12.47 -6.05
CA GLY A 63 -3.80 -13.56 -6.43
C GLY A 63 -3.16 -13.42 -7.82
N SER A 64 -3.34 -12.27 -8.47
CA SER A 64 -2.69 -11.88 -9.73
C SER A 64 -1.28 -11.35 -9.45
N VAL A 65 -0.36 -12.26 -9.06
CA VAL A 65 0.97 -11.89 -8.53
C VAL A 65 1.86 -11.26 -9.61
N GLU A 66 1.76 -11.69 -10.86
CA GLU A 66 2.52 -11.15 -11.99
C GLU A 66 2.13 -9.69 -12.27
N GLU A 67 0.83 -9.40 -12.38
CA GLU A 67 0.33 -8.04 -12.59
C GLU A 67 0.64 -7.13 -11.40
N ALA A 68 0.53 -7.66 -10.17
CA ALA A 68 0.91 -6.93 -8.97
C ALA A 68 2.40 -6.55 -8.99
N GLN A 69 3.25 -7.48 -9.42
CA GLN A 69 4.68 -7.25 -9.51
C GLN A 69 5.04 -6.18 -10.53
N GLU A 70 4.45 -6.21 -11.73
CA GLU A 70 4.68 -5.20 -12.77
C GLU A 70 4.33 -3.80 -12.27
N LEU A 71 3.15 -3.64 -11.66
CA LEU A 71 2.68 -2.36 -11.13
C LEU A 71 3.53 -1.87 -9.95
N ALA A 72 3.96 -2.77 -9.07
CA ALA A 72 4.82 -2.41 -7.94
C ALA A 72 6.22 -1.98 -8.40
N ILE A 73 6.77 -2.60 -9.45
CA ILE A 73 8.04 -2.18 -10.07
C ILE A 73 7.88 -0.79 -10.70
N GLU A 74 6.80 -0.55 -11.45
CA GLU A 74 6.54 0.78 -12.02
C GLU A 74 6.43 1.87 -10.95
N ALA A 75 5.80 1.56 -9.80
CA ALA A 75 5.72 2.46 -8.67
C ALA A 75 7.11 2.79 -8.10
N VAL A 76 7.99 1.80 -7.94
CA VAL A 76 9.39 2.02 -7.54
C VAL A 76 10.12 2.92 -8.54
N GLU A 77 10.00 2.65 -9.84
CA GLU A 77 10.67 3.44 -10.88
C GLU A 77 10.23 4.91 -10.86
N LYS A 78 8.92 5.17 -10.68
CA LYS A 78 8.41 6.55 -10.56
C LYS A 78 8.96 7.26 -9.33
N THR A 79 8.97 6.60 -8.17
CA THR A 79 9.48 7.24 -6.93
C THR A 79 10.96 7.55 -7.01
N ARG A 80 11.76 6.66 -7.62
CA ARG A 80 13.18 6.91 -7.84
C ARG A 80 13.45 8.01 -8.84
N ALA A 81 12.65 8.10 -9.90
CA ALA A 81 12.74 9.20 -10.87
C ALA A 81 12.44 10.57 -10.24
N ASP A 82 11.62 10.61 -9.19
CA ASP A 82 11.27 11.83 -8.42
C ASP A 82 12.28 12.17 -7.30
N GLY A 83 13.43 11.48 -7.26
CA GLY A 83 14.47 11.70 -6.25
C GLY A 83 14.36 10.84 -5.00
N GLY A 84 13.49 9.83 -5.00
CA GLY A 84 13.29 8.89 -3.90
C GLY A 84 12.50 9.48 -2.72
N GLY A 85 11.93 8.62 -1.89
CA GLY A 85 11.27 9.04 -0.64
C GLY A 85 9.80 8.62 -0.50
N PHE A 86 8.85 9.39 -1.06
CA PHE A 86 7.42 9.13 -0.84
C PHE A 86 7.01 7.80 -1.48
N GLY A 87 6.60 6.83 -0.66
CA GLY A 87 6.11 5.51 -1.08
C GLY A 87 7.11 4.61 -1.79
N GLU A 88 8.39 5.00 -1.86
CA GLU A 88 9.45 4.16 -2.45
C GLU A 88 9.61 2.86 -1.65
N ALA A 89 9.80 2.98 -0.34
CA ALA A 89 9.96 1.82 0.54
C ALA A 89 8.70 0.93 0.60
N ASP A 90 7.52 1.54 0.45
CA ASP A 90 6.24 0.81 0.39
C ASP A 90 6.16 -0.01 -0.90
N SER A 91 6.49 0.61 -2.03
CA SER A 91 6.51 -0.03 -3.34
C SER A 91 7.52 -1.18 -3.36
N PHE A 92 8.72 -1.00 -2.80
CA PHE A 92 9.68 -2.09 -2.64
C PHE A 92 9.14 -3.25 -1.81
N ARG A 93 8.41 -2.96 -0.73
CA ARG A 93 7.81 -4.03 0.07
C ARG A 93 6.83 -4.86 -0.75
N LEU A 94 5.98 -4.23 -1.57
CA LEU A 94 5.08 -4.96 -2.47
C LEU A 94 5.84 -5.84 -3.47
N VAL A 95 6.93 -5.32 -4.07
CA VAL A 95 7.77 -6.12 -4.98
C VAL A 95 8.34 -7.35 -4.27
N ILE A 96 8.90 -7.18 -3.06
CA ILE A 96 9.45 -8.27 -2.25
C ILE A 96 8.37 -9.28 -1.87
N GLN A 97 7.17 -8.79 -1.53
CA GLN A 97 6.03 -9.64 -1.22
C GLN A 97 5.60 -10.47 -2.43
N CYS A 98 5.57 -9.89 -3.63
CA CYS A 98 5.31 -10.62 -4.87
C CYS A 98 6.34 -11.74 -5.10
N PHE A 99 7.64 -11.45 -4.91
CA PHE A 99 8.67 -12.50 -5.00
C PHE A 99 8.50 -13.59 -3.95
N THR A 100 8.00 -13.24 -2.77
CA THR A 100 7.72 -14.20 -1.70
C THR A 100 6.55 -15.11 -2.07
N TYR A 101 5.46 -14.56 -2.63
CA TYR A 101 4.34 -15.37 -3.16
C TYR A 101 4.75 -16.29 -4.32
N GLN A 102 5.75 -15.90 -5.11
CA GLN A 102 6.34 -16.74 -6.16
C GLN A 102 7.37 -17.76 -5.63
N GLU A 103 7.50 -17.93 -4.32
CA GLU A 103 8.48 -18.79 -3.64
C GLU A 103 9.95 -18.45 -3.95
N LYS A 104 10.22 -17.26 -4.51
CA LYS A 104 11.57 -16.76 -4.84
C LYS A 104 12.24 -16.12 -3.62
N HIS A 105 12.21 -16.82 -2.48
CA HIS A 105 12.65 -16.30 -1.17
C HIS A 105 14.08 -15.77 -1.15
N THR A 106 15.02 -16.46 -1.81
CA THR A 106 16.42 -16.01 -1.88
C THR A 106 16.54 -14.67 -2.59
N PHE A 107 15.81 -14.50 -3.70
CA PHE A 107 15.83 -13.25 -4.46
C PHE A 107 15.19 -12.12 -3.66
N ALA A 108 14.06 -12.41 -3.01
CA ALA A 108 13.35 -11.47 -2.14
C ALA A 108 14.23 -10.97 -0.97
N LEU A 109 15.01 -11.85 -0.33
CA LEU A 109 15.95 -11.47 0.73
C LEU A 109 17.11 -10.61 0.22
N VAL A 110 17.74 -10.99 -0.89
CA VAL A 110 18.84 -10.21 -1.49
C VAL A 110 18.37 -8.80 -1.82
N MET A 111 17.19 -8.67 -2.43
CA MET A 111 16.61 -7.37 -2.73
C MET A 111 16.36 -6.54 -1.46
N ALA A 112 15.77 -7.14 -0.43
CA ALA A 112 15.52 -6.44 0.83
C ALA A 112 16.82 -5.98 1.52
N GLU A 113 17.90 -6.77 1.45
CA GLU A 113 19.22 -6.43 1.99
C GLU A 113 19.88 -5.28 1.21
N GLU A 114 19.83 -5.32 -0.11
CA GLU A 114 20.36 -4.26 -0.98
C GLU A 114 19.66 -2.92 -0.72
N GLU A 115 18.33 -2.93 -0.67
CA GLU A 115 17.52 -1.73 -0.42
C GLU A 115 17.63 -1.24 1.02
N LEU A 116 17.79 -2.15 2.00
CA LEU A 116 18.14 -1.76 3.36
C LEU A 116 19.46 -0.96 3.38
N GLY A 117 20.48 -1.43 2.66
CA GLY A 117 21.75 -0.72 2.52
C GLY A 117 21.60 0.65 1.85
N ALA A 118 20.72 0.77 0.85
CA ALA A 118 20.40 2.04 0.21
C ALA A 118 19.71 3.02 1.18
N PHE A 119 18.67 2.57 1.90
CA PHE A 119 17.96 3.40 2.88
C PHE A 119 18.82 3.76 4.10
N GLN A 120 19.80 2.93 4.48
CA GLN A 120 20.81 3.29 5.49
C GLN A 120 21.69 4.45 5.02
N LYS A 121 22.22 4.38 3.80
CA LYS A 121 23.06 5.45 3.21
C LYS A 121 22.27 6.76 3.06
N ALA A 122 20.99 6.67 2.73
CA ALA A 122 20.10 7.83 2.61
C ALA A 122 19.60 8.37 3.96
N GLY A 123 19.87 7.69 5.09
CA GLY A 123 19.32 8.06 6.40
C GLY A 123 17.81 7.89 6.52
N ASN A 124 17.18 7.12 5.63
CA ASN A 124 15.73 6.89 5.61
C ASN A 124 15.34 5.80 6.61
N ILE A 125 15.06 6.18 7.86
CA ILE A 125 14.72 5.24 8.94
C ILE A 125 13.44 4.45 8.65
N LEU A 126 12.44 5.07 8.02
CA LEU A 126 11.20 4.39 7.65
C LEU A 126 11.45 3.32 6.59
N GLY A 127 12.26 3.62 5.59
CA GLY A 127 12.67 2.66 4.56
C GLY A 127 13.45 1.48 5.15
N GLN A 128 14.37 1.75 6.08
CA GLN A 128 15.09 0.71 6.81
C GLN A 128 14.15 -0.23 7.57
N ALA A 129 13.19 0.33 8.32
CA ALA A 129 12.21 -0.46 9.06
C ALA A 129 11.36 -1.33 8.15
N LYS A 130 10.93 -0.80 6.99
CA LYS A 130 10.13 -1.55 6.01
C LYS A 130 10.91 -2.71 5.40
N MET A 131 12.17 -2.52 5.03
CA MET A 131 12.99 -3.61 4.50
C MET A 131 13.27 -4.70 5.55
N LEU A 132 13.53 -4.31 6.80
CA LEU A 132 13.68 -5.28 7.89
C LEU A 132 12.40 -6.09 8.13
N LEU A 133 11.22 -5.44 8.05
CA LEU A 133 9.94 -6.13 8.11
C LEU A 133 9.80 -7.12 6.95
N SER A 134 10.11 -6.72 5.72
CA SER A 134 10.08 -7.62 4.55
C SER A 134 10.96 -8.84 4.76
N MET A 135 12.20 -8.66 5.24
CA MET A 135 13.12 -9.77 5.51
C MET A 135 12.53 -10.76 6.53
N ALA A 136 11.86 -10.25 7.58
CA ALA A 136 11.21 -11.08 8.57
C ALA A 136 10.04 -11.87 7.98
N GLU A 137 9.21 -11.25 7.15
CA GLU A 137 8.09 -11.88 6.43
C GLU A 137 8.58 -12.97 5.48
N VAL A 138 9.61 -12.71 4.67
CA VAL A 138 10.21 -13.71 3.77
C VAL A 138 10.79 -14.88 4.57
N SER A 139 11.46 -14.59 5.68
CA SER A 139 12.04 -15.62 6.55
C SER A 139 10.98 -16.49 7.22
N LEU A 140 9.81 -15.94 7.51
CA LEU A 140 8.66 -16.68 8.00
C LEU A 140 8.05 -17.56 6.90
N ALA A 141 7.88 -17.03 5.69
CA ALA A 141 7.30 -17.74 4.54
C ALA A 141 8.16 -18.92 4.05
N ARG A 142 9.49 -18.86 4.24
CA ARG A 142 10.41 -19.93 3.85
C ARG A 142 10.32 -21.21 4.73
N ARG A 143 9.65 -21.16 5.88
CA ARG A 143 9.58 -22.28 6.84
C ARG A 143 8.67 -23.41 6.37
#